data_AF-A0A7C6K3G5-F1
#
_entry.id   AF-A0A7C6K3G5-F1
#
_cell.length_a   1.000
_cell.length_b   1.000
_cell.length_c   1.000
_cell.angle_alpha   90.00
_cell.angle_beta   90.00
_cell.angle_gamma   90.00
#
_symmetry.space_group_name_H-M   'P 1'
#
loop_
_entity.id
_entity.type
_entity.pdbx_description
1 polymer ?
#
loop_
_entity_poly.entity_id
_entity_poly.type
_entity_poly.pdbx_seq_one_letter_code
_entity_poly.pdbx_strand_id
1 'polypeptide(L)'
;MLKNKKIFALIGVILIMLFMLVGCSCGCDDKTVKLDLPEGVSLVDEELDADKLNINSDVEFLITAPEGKELDKLFINNEDKTSIVSNNKFTI
;
A
#
# COMPACT_ATOMS: atom_id res chain seq x y z
N MET A 1 24.29 -50.27 -18.04
CA MET A 1 23.65 -48.98 -18.41
C MET A 1 22.50 -48.58 -17.45
N LEU A 2 22.69 -48.65 -16.12
CA LEU A 2 21.60 -48.41 -15.14
C LEU A 2 21.89 -47.28 -14.12
N LYS A 3 23.07 -46.66 -14.17
CA LYS A 3 23.47 -45.59 -13.22
C LYS A 3 22.92 -44.21 -13.62
N ASN A 4 22.67 -44.01 -14.91
CA ASN A 4 22.33 -42.69 -15.47
C ASN A 4 20.82 -42.42 -15.40
N LYS A 5 19.97 -43.45 -15.51
CA LYS A 5 18.50 -43.33 -15.45
C LYS A 5 17.98 -42.78 -14.11
N LYS A 6 18.60 -43.16 -12.99
CA LYS A 6 18.21 -42.67 -11.66
C LYS A 6 18.63 -41.21 -11.42
N ILE A 7 19.74 -40.79 -12.01
CA ILE A 7 20.23 -39.40 -11.94
C ILE A 7 19.33 -38.49 -12.78
N PHE A 8 18.94 -38.90 -13.99
CA PHE A 8 17.98 -38.14 -14.81
C PHE A 8 16.60 -38.03 -14.13
N ALA A 9 16.15 -39.09 -13.45
CA ALA A 9 14.92 -39.04 -12.66
C ALA A 9 15.03 -38.08 -11.47
N LEU A 10 16.16 -38.07 -10.75
CA LEU A 10 16.37 -37.19 -9.59
C LEU A 10 16.48 -35.72 -10.00
N ILE A 11 17.22 -35.43 -11.08
CA ILE A 11 17.37 -34.08 -11.64
C ILE A 11 16.02 -33.58 -12.17
N GLY A 12 15.22 -34.44 -12.81
CA GLY A 12 13.88 -34.10 -13.27
C GLY A 12 12.91 -33.75 -12.13
N VAL A 13 12.97 -34.49 -11.01
CA VAL A 13 12.14 -34.20 -9.82
C VAL A 13 12.55 -32.88 -9.15
N ILE A 14 13.86 -32.61 -9.07
CA ILE A 14 14.38 -31.35 -8.52
C ILE A 14 13.99 -30.14 -9.39
N LEU A 15 14.06 -30.28 -10.72
CA LEU A 15 13.63 -29.25 -11.67
C LEU A 15 12.12 -28.97 -11.59
N ILE A 16 11.29 -30.00 -11.37
CA ILE A 16 9.84 -29.85 -11.18
C ILE A 16 9.52 -29.16 -9.84
N MET A 17 10.25 -29.46 -8.75
CA MET A 17 10.08 -28.74 -7.47
C MET A 17 10.49 -27.27 -7.55
N LEU A 18 11.54 -26.94 -8.32
CA LEU A 18 11.96 -25.57 -8.57
C LEU A 18 10.93 -24.76 -9.38
N PHE A 19 10.20 -25.42 -10.29
CA PHE A 19 9.15 -24.77 -11.09
C PHE A 19 7.89 -24.43 -10.27
N MET A 20 7.59 -25.18 -9.21
CA MET A 20 6.43 -24.95 -8.34
C MET A 20 6.58 -23.73 -7.41
N LEU A 21 7.81 -23.24 -7.18
CA LEU A 21 8.06 -22.03 -6.38
C LEU A 21 7.88 -20.72 -7.17
N VAL A 22 7.63 -20.81 -8.48
CA VAL A 22 7.43 -19.66 -9.39
C VAL A 22 5.93 -19.49 -9.72
N GLY A 23 5.03 -20.11 -8.94
CA GLY A 23 3.59 -19.90 -9.02
C GLY A 23 3.22 -18.49 -8.57
N CYS A 24 3.30 -17.55 -9.50
CA CYS A 24 3.08 -16.14 -9.27
C CYS A 24 1.60 -15.81 -9.07
N SER A 25 1.37 -14.83 -8.19
CA SER A 25 0.31 -13.83 -8.25
C SER A 25 -1.11 -14.39 -8.24
N CYS A 26 -1.59 -14.71 -7.03
CA CYS A 26 -2.98 -14.46 -6.71
C CYS A 26 -3.27 -13.00 -7.09
N GLY A 27 -4.14 -12.78 -8.08
CA GLY A 27 -4.65 -11.45 -8.36
C GLY A 27 -5.39 -10.96 -7.12
N CYS A 28 -4.74 -10.09 -6.34
CA CYS A 28 -5.46 -9.24 -5.42
C CYS A 28 -6.22 -8.27 -6.32
N ASP A 29 -7.55 -8.39 -6.35
CA ASP A 29 -8.40 -7.31 -6.84
C ASP A 29 -8.20 -6.13 -5.88
N ASP A 30 -7.18 -5.31 -6.14
CA ASP A 30 -6.88 -4.13 -5.34
C ASP A 30 -8.04 -3.16 -5.49
N LYS A 31 -8.90 -3.15 -4.48
CA LYS A 31 -10.02 -2.21 -4.43
C LYS A 31 -9.44 -0.84 -4.13
N THR A 32 -9.72 0.13 -4.98
CA THR A 32 -9.29 1.51 -4.79
C THR A 32 -10.43 2.44 -4.38
N VAL A 33 -10.11 3.55 -3.74
CA VAL A 33 -11.03 4.62 -3.39
C VAL A 33 -10.49 5.97 -3.86
N LYS A 34 -11.40 6.86 -4.25
CA LYS A 34 -11.12 8.26 -4.51
C LYS A 34 -11.40 9.07 -3.25
N LEU A 35 -10.46 9.91 -2.85
CA LEU A 35 -10.62 10.88 -1.77
C LEU A 35 -10.63 12.30 -2.33
N ASP A 36 -11.68 13.05 -2.02
CA ASP A 36 -11.72 14.50 -2.26
C ASP A 36 -11.00 15.21 -1.11
N LEU A 37 -9.78 15.67 -1.36
CA LEU A 37 -8.98 16.36 -0.34
C LEU A 37 -9.40 17.82 -0.20
N PRO A 38 -9.58 18.33 1.03
CA PRO A 38 -9.88 19.74 1.26
C PRO A 38 -8.65 20.61 0.97
N GLU A 39 -8.89 21.92 0.83
CA GLU A 39 -7.80 22.90 0.66
C GLU A 39 -6.81 22.82 1.84
N GLY A 40 -5.52 22.85 1.52
CA GLY A 40 -4.45 22.75 2.52
C GLY A 40 -4.19 21.32 3.01
N VAL A 41 -4.78 20.28 2.41
CA VAL A 41 -4.41 18.88 2.67
C VAL A 41 -3.84 18.25 1.40
N SER A 42 -2.74 17.52 1.54
CA SER A 42 -2.03 16.87 0.43
C SER A 42 -1.48 15.51 0.87
N LEU A 43 -1.22 14.62 -0.09
CA LEU A 43 -0.48 13.39 0.15
C LEU A 43 0.99 13.73 0.40
N VAL A 44 1.62 13.06 1.37
CA VAL A 44 3.08 13.20 1.56
C VAL A 44 3.83 12.42 0.49
N ASP A 45 3.32 11.26 0.11
CA ASP A 45 3.87 10.45 -0.98
C ASP A 45 3.29 10.94 -2.32
N GLU A 46 4.15 11.53 -3.14
CA GLU A 46 3.81 12.07 -4.46
C GLU A 46 3.56 10.98 -5.51
N GLU A 47 3.96 9.73 -5.23
CA GLU A 47 3.69 8.60 -6.12
C GLU A 47 2.27 8.05 -5.94
N LEU A 48 1.60 8.40 -4.83
CA LEU A 48 0.21 8.02 -4.59
C LEU A 48 -0.77 8.92 -5.35
N ASP A 49 -1.82 8.30 -5.88
CA ASP A 49 -2.92 8.97 -6.56
C ASP A 49 -4.13 9.03 -5.63
N ALA A 50 -4.55 10.24 -5.23
CA ALA A 50 -5.71 10.46 -4.37
C ALA A 50 -7.02 9.94 -4.98
N ASP A 51 -7.08 9.80 -6.31
CA ASP A 51 -8.25 9.23 -7.01
C ASP A 51 -8.26 7.69 -6.98
N LYS A 52 -7.14 7.05 -6.61
CA LYS A 52 -6.93 5.60 -6.68
C LYS A 52 -6.10 5.06 -5.51
N LEU A 53 -6.45 5.43 -4.29
CA LEU A 53 -5.79 4.89 -3.10
C LEU A 53 -6.26 3.46 -2.84
N ASN A 54 -5.33 2.56 -2.55
CA ASN A 54 -5.64 1.17 -2.21
C ASN A 54 -6.38 1.10 -0.87
N ILE A 55 -7.44 0.30 -0.80
CA ILE A 55 -8.12 0.04 0.46
C ILE A 55 -7.24 -0.85 1.33
N ASN A 56 -7.17 -0.55 2.63
CA ASN A 56 -6.29 -1.20 3.62
C ASN A 56 -4.79 -0.88 3.47
N SER A 57 -4.43 0.22 2.82
CA SER A 57 -3.08 0.79 2.91
C SER A 57 -3.06 1.98 3.85
N ASP A 58 -1.98 2.13 4.62
CA ASP A 58 -1.74 3.32 5.43
C ASP A 58 -1.31 4.48 4.52
N VAL A 59 -1.96 5.64 4.65
CA VAL A 59 -1.67 6.83 3.84
C VAL A 59 -1.34 8.02 4.74
N GLU A 60 -0.19 8.66 4.53
CA GLU A 60 0.23 9.87 5.24
C GLU A 60 -0.20 11.14 4.50
N PHE A 61 -0.82 12.06 5.23
CA PHE A 61 -1.28 13.35 4.74
C PHE A 61 -0.54 14.49 5.43
N LEU A 62 -0.29 15.56 4.67
CA LEU A 62 0.29 16.83 5.14
C LEU A 62 -0.79 17.92 5.15
N ILE A 63 -0.84 18.66 6.25
CA ILE A 63 -1.68 19.83 6.46
C ILE A 63 -0.83 21.10 6.28
N THR A 64 -1.11 21.87 5.23
CA THR A 64 -0.53 23.18 4.97
C THR A 64 -1.58 24.25 5.25
N ALA A 65 -1.57 24.80 6.48
CA ALA A 65 -2.45 25.89 6.84
C ALA A 65 -2.09 27.16 6.04
N PRO A 66 -3.10 27.92 5.55
CA PRO A 66 -2.86 29.22 4.93
C PRO A 66 -2.13 30.19 5.87
N GLU A 67 -1.51 31.22 5.32
CA GLU A 67 -0.78 32.21 6.11
C GLU A 67 -1.65 32.82 7.21
N GLY A 68 -1.11 32.87 8.44
CA GLY A 68 -1.80 33.38 9.62
C GLY A 68 -2.90 32.47 10.17
N LYS A 69 -3.04 31.23 9.66
CA LYS A 69 -3.98 30.23 10.18
C LYS A 69 -3.23 29.04 10.79
N GLU A 70 -3.94 28.35 11.68
CA GLU A 70 -3.51 27.09 12.27
C GLU A 70 -4.66 26.07 12.21
N LEU A 71 -4.32 24.79 12.38
CA LEU A 71 -5.31 23.74 12.48
C LEU A 71 -6.03 23.82 13.84
N ASP A 72 -7.34 24.04 13.82
CA ASP A 72 -8.19 23.92 15.02
C ASP A 72 -8.62 22.46 15.23
N LYS A 73 -9.29 21.85 14.23
CA LYS A 73 -9.82 20.49 14.31
C LYS A 73 -9.69 19.71 13.02
N LEU A 74 -9.43 18.41 13.16
CA LEU A 74 -9.51 17.41 12.08
C LEU A 74 -10.71 16.49 12.32
N PHE A 75 -11.66 16.48 11.40
CA PHE A 75 -12.78 15.54 11.42
C PHE A 75 -12.62 14.49 10.33
N ILE A 76 -12.69 13.22 10.70
CA ILE A 76 -12.69 12.09 9.78
C ILE A 76 -13.93 11.26 10.07
N ASN A 77 -14.78 11.06 9.06
CA ASN A 77 -16.08 10.39 9.22
C ASN A 77 -16.92 10.98 10.36
N ASN A 78 -16.94 12.32 10.47
CA ASN A 78 -17.65 13.08 11.51
C ASN A 78 -17.12 12.88 12.94
N GLU A 79 -16.00 12.19 13.13
CA GLU A 79 -15.33 12.05 14.42
C GLU A 79 -14.15 13.00 14.53
N ASP A 80 -13.99 13.65 15.68
CA ASP A 80 -12.81 14.46 15.98
C ASP A 80 -11.58 13.53 16.12
N LYS A 81 -10.64 13.69 15.20
CA LYS A 81 -9.35 12.99 15.15
C LYS A 81 -8.18 13.94 15.34
N THR A 82 -8.38 15.15 15.85
CA THR A 82 -7.30 16.15 15.97
C THR A 82 -6.08 15.63 16.73
N SER A 83 -6.26 14.69 17.66
CA SER A 83 -5.18 14.07 18.44
C SER A 83 -4.21 13.19 17.65
N ILE A 84 -4.57 12.72 16.45
CA ILE A 84 -3.64 11.93 15.61
C ILE A 84 -2.67 12.81 14.82
N VAL A 85 -2.92 14.12 14.79
CA VAL A 85 -2.09 15.06 14.06
C VAL A 85 -0.80 15.32 14.83
N SER A 86 0.33 15.12 14.17
CA SER A 86 1.66 15.39 14.70
C SER A 86 2.53 16.00 13.62
N ASN A 87 3.22 17.10 13.92
CA ASN A 87 4.06 17.83 12.95
C ASN A 87 3.32 18.17 11.65
N ASN A 88 2.07 18.64 11.77
CA ASN A 88 1.17 18.94 10.65
C ASN A 88 0.88 17.75 9.73
N LYS A 89 1.07 16.51 10.21
CA LYS A 89 0.80 15.29 9.45
C LYS A 89 -0.11 14.35 10.22
N PHE A 90 -0.76 13.45 9.50
CA PHE A 90 -1.52 12.34 10.08
C PHE A 90 -1.56 11.14 9.13
N THR A 91 -1.79 9.94 9.67
CA THR A 91 -1.87 8.68 8.91
C THR A 91 -3.19 7.99 9.21
N ILE A 92 -3.83 7.44 8.18
CA ILE A 92 -5.09 6.68 8.23
C ILE A 92 -4.96 5.40 7.42
#